data_AF-A0A9E3U512-F1
#
_entry.id   AF-A0A9E3U512-F1
#
_cell.length_a   1.000
_cell.length_b   1.000
_cell.length_c   1.000
_cell.angle_alpha   90.00
_cell.angle_beta   90.00
_cell.angle_gamma   90.00
#
_symmetry.space_group_name_H-M   'P 1'
#
loop_
_entity.id
_entity.type
_entity.pdbx_description
1 polymer ?
#
loop_
_entity_poly.entity_id
_entity_poly.type
_entity_poly.pdbx_seq_one_letter_code
_entity_poly.pdbx_strand_id
1 'polypeptide(L)'
;MSAHDAHYAGELVDGARMLALFGDVATELLIRLDGDEGLFRAYESVEFLAPVFSGDYIEATAELVAIGTTSRKMRFEARKVIANVRERGVAPSAADVLGDPLVVCRAIGTCVTPKEMQRRPKELYVPALPFGAPSQGPNVVVTPASEGGPRTLASMERHAPEVILTAAIVGAEITRAQTPHLPITPEEIADEAARCREAGVAVIHLHVRNDDGSPTQSKDRFAATIEKIRAKTDCIIQVSTGGAIGMSIDERAQPLSCKPEMATLNCGSLNFGDEVFVNTRPEIKDLAKRLEASGAVAELECYEVGHVEEALALAEKGVVAKPLHFQFVLGVPGGIGAREENVRFMAGLIPPGATWAVAAVGRFQQPMTELAMRLGGHARVGLEDNIYLSKGVLSEGSAPLVARAAAYARSIGRTPVEPSRARAMLLQKANA
;
A
#
# COMPACT_ATOMS: atom_id res chain seq x y z
N MET A 1 -11.22 -16.17 16.35
CA MET A 1 -11.28 -17.32 15.43
C MET A 1 -12.19 -16.97 14.27
N SER A 2 -11.73 -17.20 13.04
CA SER A 2 -12.45 -16.85 11.81
C SER A 2 -13.32 -18.01 11.31
N ALA A 3 -14.12 -17.76 10.26
CA ALA A 3 -14.90 -18.81 9.60
C ALA A 3 -14.00 -19.87 8.94
N HIS A 4 -12.79 -19.50 8.51
CA HIS A 4 -11.82 -20.42 7.94
C HIS A 4 -11.25 -21.40 8.99
N ASP A 5 -11.29 -21.05 10.27
CA ASP A 5 -10.81 -21.91 11.35
C ASP A 5 -11.84 -22.98 11.77
N ALA A 6 -13.10 -22.87 11.32
CA ALA A 6 -14.12 -23.87 11.59
C ALA A 6 -13.81 -25.17 10.82
N HIS A 7 -13.70 -26.28 11.53
CA HIS A 7 -13.30 -27.57 10.95
C HIS A 7 -14.39 -28.63 11.06
N TYR A 8 -15.20 -28.58 12.13
CA TYR A 8 -16.29 -29.52 12.38
C TYR A 8 -17.66 -28.86 12.20
N ALA A 9 -18.69 -29.69 12.06
CA ALA A 9 -20.07 -29.24 11.97
C ALA A 9 -20.45 -28.34 13.17
N GLY A 10 -21.29 -27.33 12.92
CA GLY A 10 -21.68 -26.38 13.97
C GLY A 10 -20.61 -25.33 14.30
N GLU A 11 -19.74 -25.01 13.35
CA GLU A 11 -18.69 -23.98 13.45
C GLU A 11 -17.62 -24.25 14.51
N LEU A 12 -17.49 -25.51 14.95
CA LEU A 12 -16.49 -25.91 15.93
C LEU A 12 -15.09 -25.89 15.30
N VAL A 13 -14.17 -25.22 15.97
CA VAL A 13 -12.77 -25.02 15.57
C VAL A 13 -11.94 -26.23 16.01
N ASP A 14 -10.99 -26.63 15.18
CA ASP A 14 -10.04 -27.69 15.50
C ASP A 14 -9.11 -27.27 16.66
N GLY A 15 -8.95 -28.15 17.64
CA GLY A 15 -8.01 -27.96 18.75
C GLY A 15 -6.57 -27.72 18.28
N ALA A 16 -6.16 -28.26 17.13
CA ALA A 16 -4.85 -27.98 16.55
C ALA A 16 -4.59 -26.48 16.33
N ARG A 17 -5.64 -25.66 16.18
CA ARG A 17 -5.51 -24.20 16.08
C ARG A 17 -4.91 -23.57 17.34
N MET A 18 -5.18 -24.13 18.52
CA MET A 18 -4.59 -23.66 19.77
C MET A 18 -3.09 -23.92 19.81
N LEU A 19 -2.64 -25.03 19.20
CA LEU A 19 -1.21 -25.35 19.10
C LEU A 19 -0.46 -24.40 18.17
N ALA A 20 -1.13 -23.88 17.12
CA ALA A 20 -0.56 -22.83 16.29
C ALA A 20 -0.34 -21.54 17.10
N LEU A 21 -1.32 -21.13 17.91
CA LEU A 21 -1.17 -19.97 18.81
C LEU A 21 -0.04 -20.17 19.82
N PHE A 22 0.12 -21.38 20.35
CA PHE A 22 1.24 -21.73 21.23
C PHE A 22 2.59 -21.67 20.53
N GLY A 23 2.64 -22.00 19.24
CA GLY A 23 3.82 -21.76 18.40
C GLY A 23 4.19 -20.28 18.35
N ASP A 24 3.22 -19.41 18.06
CA ASP A 24 3.45 -17.96 17.94
C ASP A 24 3.99 -17.36 19.24
N VAL A 25 3.38 -17.67 20.40
CA VAL A 25 3.84 -17.14 21.69
C VAL A 25 5.17 -17.77 22.14
N ALA A 26 5.46 -19.02 21.76
CA ALA A 26 6.77 -19.63 22.01
C ALA A 26 7.86 -18.94 21.21
N THR A 27 7.62 -18.67 19.92
CA THR A 27 8.54 -17.94 19.04
C THR A 27 8.83 -16.56 19.59
N GLU A 28 7.81 -15.81 20.01
CA GLU A 28 8.00 -14.51 20.64
C GLU A 28 8.92 -14.60 21.87
N LEU A 29 8.67 -15.57 22.76
CA LEU A 29 9.43 -15.75 23.99
C LEU A 29 10.90 -16.13 23.69
N LEU A 30 11.15 -16.96 22.67
CA LEU A 30 12.50 -17.34 22.21
C LEU A 30 13.24 -16.16 21.59
N ILE A 31 12.59 -15.34 20.76
CA ILE A 31 13.21 -14.14 20.19
C ILE A 31 13.62 -13.19 21.33
N ARG A 32 12.78 -13.06 22.36
CA ARG A 32 13.08 -12.19 23.50
C ARG A 32 14.24 -12.72 24.34
N LEU A 33 14.27 -14.02 24.63
CA LEU A 33 15.26 -14.66 25.51
C LEU A 33 16.59 -14.96 24.80
N ASP A 34 16.52 -15.55 23.62
CA ASP A 34 17.66 -16.12 22.91
C ASP A 34 18.07 -15.25 21.71
N GLY A 35 17.20 -14.33 21.28
CA GLY A 35 17.42 -13.55 20.07
C GLY A 35 17.15 -14.32 18.78
N ASP A 36 16.54 -15.50 18.86
CA ASP A 36 16.31 -16.45 17.77
C ASP A 36 14.92 -17.07 17.89
N GLU A 37 14.30 -17.49 16.78
CA GLU A 37 12.96 -18.09 16.79
C GLU A 37 12.96 -19.49 17.43
N GLY A 38 14.10 -20.18 17.42
CA GLY A 38 14.23 -21.54 17.90
C GLY A 38 13.33 -22.54 17.15
N LEU A 39 13.35 -23.79 17.59
CA LEU A 39 12.51 -24.86 17.06
C LEU A 39 11.63 -25.43 18.16
N PHE A 40 10.32 -25.48 17.92
CA PHE A 40 9.40 -26.22 18.79
C PHE A 40 9.66 -27.72 18.64
N ARG A 41 10.27 -28.34 19.64
CA ARG A 41 10.75 -29.73 19.53
C ARG A 41 9.64 -30.74 19.80
N ALA A 42 8.91 -30.55 20.88
CA ALA A 42 7.86 -31.47 21.30
C ALA A 42 6.95 -30.85 22.36
N TYR A 43 5.70 -31.30 22.35
CA TYR A 43 4.82 -31.18 23.51
C TYR A 43 5.01 -32.37 24.44
N GLU A 44 5.06 -32.11 25.74
CA GLU A 44 4.97 -33.14 26.79
C GLU A 44 3.51 -33.49 27.07
N SER A 45 2.65 -32.49 27.10
CA SER A 45 1.20 -32.65 27.26
C SER A 45 0.45 -31.57 26.51
N VAL A 46 -0.75 -31.94 26.04
CA VAL A 46 -1.75 -31.03 25.48
C VAL A 46 -3.11 -31.47 26.02
N GLU A 47 -3.86 -30.53 26.58
CA GLU A 47 -5.17 -30.75 27.17
C GLU A 47 -6.17 -29.79 26.54
N PHE A 48 -7.14 -30.31 25.80
CA PHE A 48 -8.27 -29.54 25.27
C PHE A 48 -9.41 -29.57 26.30
N LEU A 49 -9.69 -28.43 26.92
CA LEU A 49 -10.53 -28.33 28.11
C LEU A 49 -11.95 -27.83 27.82
N ALA A 50 -12.11 -27.06 26.74
CA ALA A 50 -13.41 -26.55 26.32
C ALA A 50 -13.47 -26.30 24.80
N PRO A 51 -14.66 -26.40 24.18
CA PRO A 51 -14.82 -26.18 22.74
C PRO A 51 -14.60 -24.71 22.37
N VAL A 52 -14.02 -24.49 21.20
CA VAL A 52 -13.85 -23.17 20.56
C VAL A 52 -14.66 -23.15 19.29
N PHE A 53 -15.38 -22.07 19.05
CA PHE A 53 -16.19 -21.91 17.86
C PHE A 53 -15.71 -20.73 17.02
N SER A 54 -16.13 -20.71 15.76
CA SER A 54 -15.96 -19.53 14.92
C SER A 54 -16.61 -18.31 15.57
N GLY A 55 -15.93 -17.16 15.49
CA GLY A 55 -16.32 -15.92 16.16
C GLY A 55 -15.77 -15.76 17.58
N ASP A 56 -15.28 -16.82 18.24
CA ASP A 56 -14.69 -16.69 19.58
C ASP A 56 -13.37 -15.91 19.55
N TYR A 57 -13.13 -15.07 20.55
CA TYR A 57 -11.85 -14.38 20.75
C TYR A 57 -11.01 -15.15 21.78
N ILE A 58 -9.80 -15.53 21.37
CA ILE A 58 -8.89 -16.36 22.16
C ILE A 58 -7.61 -15.59 22.45
N GLU A 59 -7.20 -15.56 23.70
CA GLU A 59 -5.89 -15.08 24.15
C GLU A 59 -5.01 -16.28 24.49
N ALA A 60 -3.81 -16.34 23.90
CA ALA A 60 -2.81 -17.35 24.21
C ALA A 60 -1.66 -16.74 25.01
N THR A 61 -1.17 -17.47 26.01
CA THR A 61 -0.05 -17.04 26.85
C THR A 61 0.95 -18.18 26.98
N ALA A 62 2.22 -17.81 27.19
CA ALA A 62 3.31 -18.73 27.47
C ALA A 62 4.11 -18.26 28.69
N GLU A 63 4.47 -19.21 29.56
CA GLU A 63 5.30 -18.99 30.73
C GLU A 63 6.53 -19.89 30.63
N LEU A 64 7.71 -19.32 30.81
CA LEU A 64 8.95 -20.08 30.85
C LEU A 64 9.07 -20.82 32.19
N VAL A 65 9.14 -22.15 32.14
CA VAL A 65 9.19 -23.01 33.32
C VAL A 65 10.62 -23.45 33.63
N ALA A 66 11.44 -23.69 32.61
CA ALA A 66 12.84 -24.05 32.81
C ALA A 66 13.73 -23.65 31.62
N ILE A 67 14.99 -23.30 31.92
CA ILE A 67 16.02 -22.95 30.93
C ILE A 67 17.13 -23.99 31.00
N GLY A 68 17.37 -24.69 29.89
CA GLY A 68 18.51 -25.55 29.68
C GLY A 68 19.62 -24.89 28.87
N THR A 69 20.62 -25.69 28.49
CA THR A 69 21.72 -25.24 27.65
C THR A 69 21.25 -24.74 26.28
N THR A 70 20.44 -25.55 25.60
CA THR A 70 19.77 -25.23 24.33
C THR A 70 18.25 -25.31 24.42
N SER A 71 17.70 -25.87 25.49
CA SER A 71 16.25 -26.08 25.64
C SER A 71 15.57 -24.97 26.45
N ARG A 72 14.30 -24.69 26.13
CA ARG A 72 13.39 -23.83 26.90
C ARG A 72 12.09 -24.59 27.11
N LYS A 73 11.78 -24.92 28.36
CA LYS A 73 10.52 -25.58 28.73
C LYS A 73 9.51 -24.52 29.10
N MET A 74 8.30 -24.61 28.54
CA MET A 74 7.27 -23.60 28.69
C MET A 74 5.92 -24.25 29.01
N ARG A 75 5.09 -23.52 29.75
CA ARG A 75 3.68 -23.80 29.97
C ARG A 75 2.86 -22.84 29.14
N PHE A 76 1.85 -23.35 28.46
CA PHE A 76 0.98 -22.59 27.58
C PHE A 76 -0.46 -22.67 28.05
N GLU A 77 -1.19 -21.57 27.88
CA GLU A 77 -2.62 -21.51 28.15
C GLU A 77 -3.34 -20.66 27.10
N ALA A 78 -4.41 -21.20 26.54
CA ALA A 78 -5.34 -20.48 25.67
C ALA A 78 -6.66 -20.26 26.40
N ARG A 79 -7.12 -19.01 26.45
CA ARG A 79 -8.35 -18.58 27.11
C ARG A 79 -9.31 -17.97 26.11
N LYS A 80 -10.57 -18.39 26.15
CA LYS A 80 -11.68 -17.69 25.50
C LYS A 80 -12.08 -16.51 26.36
N VAL A 81 -12.06 -15.32 25.77
CA VAL A 81 -12.34 -14.06 26.48
C VAL A 81 -13.61 -13.41 25.95
N ILE A 82 -13.95 -13.66 24.69
CA ILE A 82 -15.20 -13.20 24.06
C ILE A 82 -15.81 -14.40 23.33
N ALA A 83 -17.12 -14.58 23.44
CA ALA A 83 -17.86 -15.63 22.77
C ALA A 83 -19.00 -15.03 21.93
N ASN A 84 -19.30 -15.63 20.79
CA ASN A 84 -20.47 -15.24 19.99
C ASN A 84 -21.78 -15.61 20.70
N VAL A 85 -22.77 -14.72 20.68
CA VAL A 85 -24.10 -14.95 21.27
C VAL A 85 -24.95 -15.76 20.30
N ARG A 86 -25.06 -17.07 20.59
CA ARG A 86 -25.77 -18.05 19.74
C ARG A 86 -27.26 -18.19 20.10
N GLU A 87 -27.91 -17.08 20.43
CA GLU A 87 -29.33 -17.05 20.82
C GLU A 87 -30.26 -16.60 19.69
N ARG A 88 -31.44 -17.22 19.58
CA ARG A 88 -32.44 -16.82 18.58
C ARG A 88 -33.01 -15.45 18.92
N GLY A 89 -33.02 -14.55 17.93
CA GLY A 89 -33.54 -13.19 18.07
C GLY A 89 -32.47 -12.14 18.39
N VAL A 90 -31.22 -12.55 18.54
CA VAL A 90 -30.06 -11.66 18.65
C VAL A 90 -29.36 -11.53 17.30
N ALA A 91 -28.70 -10.40 17.05
CA ALA A 91 -27.98 -10.17 15.80
C ALA A 91 -26.92 -11.28 15.56
N PRO A 92 -26.76 -11.79 14.32
CA PRO A 92 -25.80 -12.86 14.02
C PRO A 92 -24.33 -12.55 14.36
N SER A 93 -24.00 -11.27 14.52
CA SER A 93 -22.67 -10.76 14.86
C SER A 93 -22.52 -10.41 16.34
N ALA A 94 -23.53 -10.68 17.18
CA ALA A 94 -23.46 -10.36 18.60
C ALA A 94 -22.44 -11.23 19.31
N ALA A 95 -21.72 -10.64 20.26
CA ALA A 95 -20.70 -11.31 21.05
C ALA A 95 -20.61 -10.67 22.44
N ASP A 96 -20.36 -11.51 23.44
CA ASP A 96 -20.23 -11.10 24.84
C ASP A 96 -18.82 -11.33 25.34
N VAL A 97 -18.29 -10.33 26.05
CA VAL A 97 -17.07 -10.49 26.85
C VAL A 97 -17.41 -11.37 28.04
N LEU A 98 -16.67 -12.45 28.23
CA LEU A 98 -16.86 -13.37 29.35
C LEU A 98 -16.38 -12.69 30.63
N GLY A 99 -17.23 -12.72 31.68
CA GLY A 99 -16.86 -12.19 32.99
C GLY A 99 -15.63 -12.87 33.58
N ASP A 100 -15.54 -14.20 33.41
CA ASP A 100 -14.35 -15.00 33.69
C ASP A 100 -13.86 -15.67 32.40
N PRO A 101 -12.62 -15.42 31.95
CA PRO A 101 -12.07 -16.09 30.77
C PRO A 101 -12.05 -17.62 30.93
N LEU A 102 -12.58 -18.32 29.93
CA LEU A 102 -12.66 -19.78 29.95
C LEU A 102 -11.38 -20.39 29.38
N VAL A 103 -10.68 -21.22 30.15
CA VAL A 103 -9.50 -21.94 29.65
C VAL A 103 -9.95 -23.03 28.66
N VAL A 104 -9.51 -22.92 27.42
CA VAL A 104 -9.89 -23.84 26.33
C VAL A 104 -8.80 -24.86 26.01
N CYS A 105 -7.53 -24.51 26.21
CA CYS A 105 -6.41 -25.41 25.98
C CYS A 105 -5.24 -25.10 26.93
N ARG A 106 -4.57 -26.16 27.40
CA ARG A 106 -3.29 -26.08 28.12
C ARG A 106 -2.27 -26.98 27.47
N ALA A 107 -1.01 -26.57 27.51
CA ALA A 107 0.08 -27.44 27.07
C ALA A 107 1.36 -27.20 27.86
N ILE A 108 2.22 -28.22 27.89
CA ILE A 108 3.61 -28.10 28.30
C ILE A 108 4.45 -28.51 27.10
N GLY A 109 5.39 -27.66 26.70
CA GLY A 109 6.23 -27.91 25.53
C GLY A 109 7.68 -27.51 25.74
N THR A 110 8.56 -28.06 24.91
CA THR A 110 9.97 -27.74 24.90
C THR A 110 10.38 -27.20 23.53
N CYS A 111 10.98 -26.02 23.52
CA CYS A 111 11.65 -25.45 22.37
C CYS A 111 13.16 -25.57 22.49
N VAL A 112 13.87 -25.51 21.36
CA VAL A 112 15.33 -25.64 21.31
C VAL A 112 15.93 -24.55 20.43
N THR A 113 16.94 -23.86 20.97
CA THR A 113 17.78 -22.90 20.25
C THR A 113 19.23 -23.37 20.31
N PRO A 114 19.88 -23.70 19.17
CA PRO A 114 21.29 -24.05 19.13
C PRO A 114 22.18 -22.96 19.75
N LYS A 115 23.28 -23.33 20.40
CA LYS A 115 24.10 -22.37 21.18
C LYS A 115 24.64 -21.24 20.31
N GLU A 116 25.10 -21.60 19.12
CA GLU A 116 25.66 -20.71 18.09
C GLU A 116 24.63 -19.70 17.57
N MET A 117 23.34 -19.98 17.72
CA MET A 117 22.25 -19.09 17.32
C MET A 117 21.73 -18.23 18.49
N GLN A 118 22.11 -18.53 19.74
CA GLN A 118 21.74 -17.73 20.92
C GLN A 118 22.54 -16.43 20.95
N ARG A 119 21.88 -15.32 20.60
CA ARG A 119 22.49 -13.98 20.44
C ARG A 119 22.27 -13.06 21.64
N ARG A 120 21.49 -13.47 22.65
CA ARG A 120 21.17 -12.68 23.84
C ARG A 120 21.74 -13.31 25.13
N PRO A 121 22.24 -12.50 26.08
CA PRO A 121 22.71 -13.00 27.36
C PRO A 121 21.53 -13.53 28.19
N LYS A 122 21.72 -14.70 28.83
CA LYS A 122 20.69 -15.42 29.61
C LYS A 122 20.15 -14.65 30.82
N GLU A 123 20.78 -13.54 31.18
CA GLU A 123 20.50 -12.74 32.38
C GLU A 123 19.48 -11.61 32.14
N LEU A 124 19.10 -11.32 30.89
CA LEU A 124 18.12 -10.26 30.60
C LEU A 124 16.69 -10.83 30.45
N TYR A 125 16.03 -11.07 31.58
CA TYR A 125 14.57 -11.07 31.63
C TYR A 125 14.10 -9.81 32.37
N VAL A 126 13.60 -8.83 31.62
CA VAL A 126 12.80 -7.73 32.16
C VAL A 126 11.34 -8.10 31.90
N PRO A 127 10.51 -8.34 32.94
CA PRO A 127 9.09 -8.59 32.75
C PRO A 127 8.46 -7.41 31.99
N ALA A 128 7.47 -7.69 31.16
CA ALA A 128 6.70 -6.67 30.46
C ALA A 128 6.21 -5.60 31.47
N LEU A 129 6.49 -4.33 31.17
CA LEU A 129 5.97 -3.19 31.92
C LEU A 129 4.44 -3.27 31.96
N PRO A 130 3.80 -3.23 33.14
CA PRO A 130 2.38 -2.91 33.20
C PRO A 130 2.19 -1.46 32.74
N PHE A 131 1.13 -1.20 31.96
CA PHE A 131 0.67 0.15 31.64
C PHE A 131 0.40 0.91 32.97
N GLY A 132 1.33 1.78 33.35
CA GLY A 132 1.24 2.64 34.52
C GLY A 132 1.73 4.05 34.18
N ALA A 133 0.99 5.05 34.69
CA ALA A 133 1.08 6.48 34.39
C ALA A 133 2.50 7.11 34.43
N PRO A 134 2.73 8.26 33.75
CA PRO A 134 4.07 8.77 33.51
C PRO A 134 4.66 9.40 34.77
N SER A 135 5.91 9.03 35.09
CA SER A 135 6.74 9.83 36.01
C SER A 135 8.09 10.10 35.38
N GLN A 136 8.62 11.29 35.68
CA GLN A 136 9.68 11.98 34.97
C GLN A 136 11.09 11.45 35.31
N GLY A 137 11.90 11.25 34.26
CA GLY A 137 13.38 11.28 34.25
C GLY A 137 14.12 9.99 34.66
N PRO A 138 15.45 9.85 34.40
CA PRO A 138 16.37 10.72 33.65
C PRO A 138 17.10 10.01 32.46
N ASN A 139 17.56 10.83 31.52
CA ASN A 139 18.53 10.62 30.41
C ASN A 139 18.81 9.19 29.92
N VAL A 140 18.11 8.83 28.84
CA VAL A 140 18.45 7.70 27.96
C VAL A 140 19.80 7.97 27.29
N VAL A 141 20.75 7.04 27.46
CA VAL A 141 21.91 6.94 26.56
C VAL A 141 21.38 6.42 25.22
N VAL A 142 21.16 7.34 24.28
CA VAL A 142 20.74 7.01 22.91
C VAL A 142 21.92 6.35 22.22
N THR A 143 21.81 5.06 21.94
CA THR A 143 22.67 4.39 20.97
C THR A 143 22.39 5.06 19.60
N PRO A 144 23.41 5.56 18.89
CA PRO A 144 23.17 6.23 17.62
C PRO A 144 22.48 5.25 16.65
N ALA A 145 21.43 5.73 16.00
CA ALA A 145 20.70 4.95 15.01
C ALA A 145 21.67 4.46 13.94
N SER A 146 21.70 3.14 13.69
CA SER A 146 22.34 2.63 12.49
C SER A 146 21.49 3.06 11.30
N GLU A 147 22.02 3.96 10.48
CA GLU A 147 21.44 4.23 9.17
C GLU A 147 21.46 2.93 8.35
N GLY A 148 20.28 2.37 8.05
CA GLY A 148 20.14 1.31 7.03
C GLY A 148 19.67 -0.08 7.48
N GLY A 149 19.05 -0.26 8.65
CA GLY A 149 18.40 -1.54 9.00
C GLY A 149 17.04 -1.75 8.27
N PRO A 150 16.66 -2.99 7.91
CA PRO A 150 15.37 -3.27 7.26
C PRO A 150 14.21 -2.90 8.18
N ARG A 151 13.30 -2.06 7.68
CA ARG A 151 12.13 -1.59 8.43
C ARG A 151 11.14 -2.73 8.62
N THR A 152 10.84 -3.09 9.86
CA THR A 152 9.79 -4.07 10.18
C THR A 152 8.40 -3.41 10.13
N LEU A 153 7.38 -4.23 9.84
CA LEU A 153 5.95 -3.85 9.72
C LEU A 153 5.41 -3.04 10.91
N ALA A 154 5.99 -3.19 12.10
CA ALA A 154 5.60 -2.48 13.33
C ALA A 154 5.85 -0.96 13.29
N SER A 155 6.60 -0.45 12.29
CA SER A 155 6.86 0.99 12.14
C SER A 155 5.80 1.76 11.33
N MET A 156 4.74 1.08 10.85
CA MET A 156 3.70 1.67 9.99
C MET A 156 2.47 2.23 10.74
N GLU A 157 2.47 2.25 12.08
CA GLU A 157 1.27 2.54 12.89
C GLU A 157 0.98 4.02 13.20
N ARG A 158 1.47 4.94 12.38
CA ARG A 158 0.83 6.27 12.24
C ARG A 158 0.71 6.57 10.76
N HIS A 159 -0.47 6.33 10.20
CA HIS A 159 -0.75 6.68 8.80
C HIS A 159 -0.51 8.19 8.65
N ALA A 160 0.20 8.60 7.60
CA ALA A 160 0.37 10.03 7.32
C ALA A 160 -1.03 10.67 7.24
N PRO A 161 -1.33 11.72 8.03
CA PRO A 161 -2.69 12.26 8.13
C PRO A 161 -3.19 12.86 6.81
N GLU A 162 -2.29 13.08 5.86
CA GLU A 162 -2.53 13.70 4.56
C GLU A 162 -2.43 12.66 3.45
N VAL A 163 -3.30 12.75 2.44
CA VAL A 163 -3.25 11.89 1.24
C VAL A 163 -3.36 12.73 -0.03
N ILE A 164 -2.51 12.43 -1.01
CA ILE A 164 -2.63 12.97 -2.37
C ILE A 164 -3.54 12.05 -3.16
N LEU A 165 -4.55 12.63 -3.79
CA LEU A 165 -5.40 11.95 -4.76
C LEU A 165 -5.07 12.50 -6.16
N THR A 166 -4.81 11.58 -7.08
CA THR A 166 -4.56 11.85 -8.51
C THR A 166 -5.75 11.38 -9.33
N ALA A 167 -6.24 12.21 -10.26
CA ALA A 167 -7.25 11.83 -11.23
C ALA A 167 -6.63 11.54 -12.60
N ALA A 168 -6.72 10.29 -13.07
CA ALA A 168 -6.33 9.90 -14.43
C ALA A 168 -7.58 9.87 -15.33
N ILE A 169 -7.84 11.00 -15.98
CA ILE A 169 -9.19 11.34 -16.45
C ILE A 169 -9.53 10.82 -17.86
N VAL A 170 -8.54 10.43 -18.66
CA VAL A 170 -8.72 10.11 -20.09
C VAL A 170 -7.96 8.84 -20.52
N GLY A 171 -6.64 8.77 -20.30
CA GLY A 171 -5.79 7.68 -20.80
C GLY A 171 -5.66 7.61 -22.33
N ALA A 172 -5.01 6.55 -22.81
CA ALA A 172 -4.84 6.27 -24.24
C ALA A 172 -5.78 5.17 -24.78
N GLU A 173 -6.11 4.17 -23.96
CA GLU A 173 -6.76 2.92 -24.41
C GLU A 173 -8.29 2.97 -24.41
N ILE A 174 -8.91 3.57 -23.39
CA ILE A 174 -10.37 3.58 -23.24
C ILE A 174 -11.00 4.43 -24.35
N THR A 175 -12.11 3.97 -24.92
CA THR A 175 -12.83 4.67 -25.99
C THR A 175 -14.26 5.02 -25.59
N ARG A 176 -14.88 5.98 -26.32
CA ARG A 176 -16.29 6.34 -26.12
C ARG A 176 -17.28 5.21 -26.40
N ALA A 177 -16.86 4.20 -27.16
CA ALA A 177 -17.65 2.99 -27.35
C ALA A 177 -17.78 2.16 -26.06
N GLN A 178 -16.79 2.22 -25.17
CA GLN A 178 -16.81 1.54 -23.88
C GLN A 178 -17.50 2.37 -22.79
N THR A 179 -17.35 3.70 -22.82
CA THR A 179 -18.07 4.60 -21.92
C THR A 179 -18.35 5.94 -22.60
N PRO A 180 -19.62 6.41 -22.65
CA PRO A 180 -19.94 7.71 -23.24
C PRO A 180 -19.41 8.88 -22.40
N HIS A 181 -18.95 8.62 -21.18
CA HIS A 181 -18.49 9.64 -20.24
C HIS A 181 -17.00 9.98 -20.37
N LEU A 182 -16.29 9.40 -21.34
CA LEU A 182 -14.88 9.71 -21.59
C LEU A 182 -14.74 11.13 -22.19
N PRO A 183 -14.05 12.07 -21.51
CA PRO A 183 -13.77 13.39 -22.06
C PRO A 183 -12.72 13.28 -23.18
N ILE A 184 -12.92 13.99 -24.30
CA ILE A 184 -12.06 13.90 -25.50
C ILE A 184 -11.50 15.27 -25.88
N THR A 185 -12.37 16.28 -25.90
CA THR A 185 -11.97 17.63 -26.29
C THR A 185 -11.26 18.35 -25.15
N PRO A 186 -10.41 19.35 -25.43
CA PRO A 186 -9.77 20.17 -24.40
C PRO A 186 -10.75 20.79 -23.41
N GLU A 187 -11.96 21.16 -23.85
CA GLU A 187 -13.00 21.74 -23.00
C GLU A 187 -13.58 20.69 -22.04
N GLU A 188 -13.99 19.53 -22.56
CA GLU A 188 -14.52 18.43 -21.74
C GLU A 188 -13.49 17.92 -20.72
N ILE A 189 -12.21 17.85 -21.11
CA ILE A 189 -11.12 17.44 -20.22
C ILE A 189 -10.95 18.47 -19.09
N ALA A 190 -11.05 19.77 -19.40
CA ALA A 190 -10.96 20.82 -18.39
C ALA A 190 -12.18 20.84 -17.45
N ASP A 191 -13.39 20.61 -17.97
CA ASP A 191 -14.60 20.44 -17.15
C ASP A 191 -14.46 19.25 -16.20
N GLU A 192 -13.99 18.11 -16.70
CA GLU A 192 -13.82 16.93 -15.87
C GLU A 192 -12.72 17.13 -14.82
N ALA A 193 -11.62 17.79 -15.16
CA ALA A 193 -10.59 18.16 -14.21
C ALA A 193 -11.13 19.07 -13.08
N ALA A 194 -12.00 20.02 -13.39
CA ALA A 194 -12.64 20.88 -12.40
C ALA A 194 -13.58 20.08 -11.47
N ARG A 195 -14.41 19.19 -12.04
CA ARG A 195 -15.26 18.29 -11.24
C ARG A 195 -14.45 17.37 -10.33
N CYS A 196 -13.33 16.83 -10.82
CA CYS A 196 -12.42 16.04 -9.99
C CYS A 196 -11.79 16.89 -8.88
N ARG A 197 -11.43 18.15 -9.15
CA ARG A 197 -10.89 19.07 -8.15
C ARG A 197 -11.88 19.31 -7.02
N GLU A 198 -13.13 19.61 -7.35
CA GLU A 198 -14.23 19.78 -6.39
C GLU A 198 -14.44 18.52 -5.52
N ALA A 199 -14.22 17.34 -6.10
CA ALA A 199 -14.30 16.06 -5.40
C ALA A 199 -13.09 15.76 -4.49
N GLY A 200 -11.97 16.50 -4.63
CA GLY A 200 -10.83 16.46 -3.72
C GLY A 200 -9.51 15.93 -4.29
N VAL A 201 -9.29 15.95 -5.61
CA VAL A 201 -7.94 15.68 -6.16
C VAL A 201 -7.02 16.88 -6.05
N ALA A 202 -5.73 16.59 -6.01
CA ALA A 202 -4.66 17.58 -6.06
C ALA A 202 -3.86 17.53 -7.37
N VAL A 203 -3.91 16.39 -8.08
CA VAL A 203 -3.14 16.12 -9.30
C VAL A 203 -4.07 15.63 -10.40
N ILE A 204 -3.91 16.15 -11.60
CA ILE A 204 -4.54 15.64 -12.82
C ILE A 204 -3.46 14.97 -13.66
N HIS A 205 -3.57 13.65 -13.82
CA HIS A 205 -2.79 12.89 -14.78
C HIS A 205 -3.42 13.04 -16.17
N LEU A 206 -2.65 13.59 -17.11
CA LEU A 206 -3.17 14.11 -18.37
C LEU A 206 -2.62 13.34 -19.57
N HIS A 207 -3.55 12.69 -20.26
CA HIS A 207 -3.47 12.36 -21.67
C HIS A 207 -4.40 13.28 -22.46
N VAL A 208 -4.15 13.42 -23.77
CA VAL A 208 -5.07 14.11 -24.69
C VAL A 208 -5.41 13.21 -25.88
N ARG A 209 -6.52 13.53 -26.54
CA ARG A 209 -7.04 12.81 -27.72
C ARG A 209 -7.21 13.76 -28.88
N ASN A 210 -7.15 13.23 -30.10
CA ASN A 210 -7.67 13.91 -31.29
C ASN A 210 -9.20 14.00 -31.21
N ASP A 211 -9.83 14.80 -32.07
CA ASP A 211 -11.30 14.97 -32.06
C ASP A 211 -12.07 13.69 -32.41
N ASP A 212 -11.43 12.76 -33.14
CA ASP A 212 -11.97 11.42 -33.42
C ASP A 212 -11.83 10.44 -32.24
N GLY A 213 -11.18 10.87 -31.15
CA GLY A 213 -10.95 10.08 -29.94
C GLY A 213 -9.67 9.24 -29.96
N SER A 214 -8.89 9.24 -31.05
CA SER A 214 -7.59 8.56 -31.11
C SER A 214 -6.56 9.23 -30.19
N PRO A 215 -5.61 8.48 -29.61
CA PRO A 215 -4.58 9.06 -28.75
C PRO A 215 -3.60 9.92 -29.55
N THR A 216 -3.10 10.99 -28.93
CA THR A 216 -2.09 11.86 -29.53
C THR A 216 -1.15 12.42 -28.48
N GLN A 217 0.11 12.62 -28.85
CA GLN A 217 1.09 13.35 -28.04
C GLN A 217 1.37 14.76 -28.58
N SER A 218 0.49 15.28 -29.45
CA SER A 218 0.64 16.62 -30.02
C SER A 218 0.84 17.68 -28.95
N LYS A 219 1.98 18.39 -29.05
CA LYS A 219 2.29 19.56 -28.22
C LYS A 219 1.14 20.57 -28.18
N ASP A 220 0.58 20.90 -29.34
CA ASP A 220 -0.45 21.95 -29.44
C ASP A 220 -1.75 21.51 -28.75
N ARG A 221 -2.08 20.21 -28.85
CA ARG A 221 -3.25 19.63 -28.16
C ARG A 221 -3.06 19.63 -26.64
N PHE A 222 -1.87 19.29 -26.17
CA PHE A 222 -1.52 19.42 -24.75
C PHE A 222 -1.58 20.86 -24.28
N ALA A 223 -0.97 21.80 -25.01
CA ALA A 223 -0.94 23.22 -24.65
C ALA A 223 -2.37 23.79 -24.51
N ALA A 224 -3.24 23.54 -25.50
CA ALA A 224 -4.63 23.99 -25.47
C ALA A 224 -5.42 23.39 -24.29
N THR A 225 -5.17 22.12 -23.95
CA THR A 225 -5.85 21.44 -22.84
C THR A 225 -5.34 21.94 -21.48
N ILE A 226 -4.02 22.11 -21.34
CA ILE A 226 -3.38 22.64 -20.13
C ILE A 226 -3.88 24.06 -19.83
N GLU A 227 -3.97 24.91 -20.85
CA GLU A 227 -4.51 26.27 -20.71
C GLU A 227 -5.92 26.26 -20.12
N LYS A 228 -6.80 25.41 -20.65
CA LYS A 228 -8.18 25.30 -20.19
C LYS A 228 -8.30 24.71 -18.79
N ILE A 229 -7.50 23.70 -18.45
CA ILE A 229 -7.45 23.15 -17.08
C ILE A 229 -7.02 24.24 -16.09
N ARG A 230 -5.94 24.98 -16.39
CA ARG A 230 -5.44 26.07 -15.54
C ARG A 230 -6.44 27.21 -15.37
N ALA A 231 -7.34 27.42 -16.33
CA ALA A 231 -8.41 28.40 -16.22
C ALA A 231 -9.53 27.98 -15.23
N LYS A 232 -9.66 26.68 -14.91
CA LYS A 232 -10.74 26.14 -14.09
C LYS A 232 -10.30 25.56 -12.74
N THR A 233 -9.02 25.18 -12.60
CA THR A 233 -8.51 24.54 -11.38
C THR A 233 -7.05 24.88 -11.13
N ASP A 234 -6.65 24.80 -9.86
CA ASP A 234 -5.29 24.98 -9.36
C ASP A 234 -4.53 23.66 -9.19
N CYS A 235 -5.10 22.53 -9.61
CA CYS A 235 -4.44 21.21 -9.60
C CYS A 235 -3.04 21.24 -10.22
N ILE A 236 -2.17 20.37 -9.71
CA ILE A 236 -0.94 20.02 -10.41
C ILE A 236 -1.32 19.29 -11.70
N ILE A 237 -0.77 19.75 -12.83
CA ILE A 237 -0.93 19.04 -14.10
C ILE A 237 0.29 18.16 -14.31
N GLN A 238 0.05 16.86 -14.37
CA GLN A 238 1.03 15.84 -14.66
C GLN A 238 0.80 15.30 -16.06
N VAL A 239 1.67 15.62 -17.01
CA VAL A 239 1.52 15.10 -18.38
C VAL A 239 2.06 13.69 -18.49
N SER A 240 1.40 12.86 -19.30
CA SER A 240 1.91 11.54 -19.60
C SER A 240 3.03 11.59 -20.63
N THR A 241 4.13 10.92 -20.32
CA THR A 241 5.16 10.57 -21.32
C THR A 241 5.08 9.10 -21.72
N GLY A 242 4.03 8.38 -21.30
CA GLY A 242 3.74 7.03 -21.79
C GLY A 242 3.16 7.06 -23.19
N GLY A 243 2.20 7.95 -23.44
CA GLY A 243 1.48 8.02 -24.72
C GLY A 243 0.66 6.76 -24.98
N ALA A 244 0.48 6.40 -26.24
CA ALA A 244 -0.07 5.12 -26.67
C ALA A 244 1.04 4.16 -27.10
N ILE A 245 0.74 2.86 -27.12
CA ILE A 245 1.67 1.84 -27.60
C ILE A 245 2.06 2.14 -29.06
N GLY A 246 3.35 1.96 -29.37
CA GLY A 246 3.92 2.22 -30.70
C GLY A 246 4.41 3.66 -30.95
N MET A 247 4.14 4.62 -30.06
CA MET A 247 4.67 5.98 -30.19
C MET A 247 6.18 6.03 -29.94
N SER A 248 6.89 6.82 -30.75
CA SER A 248 8.32 7.07 -30.57
C SER A 248 8.61 7.89 -29.32
N ILE A 249 9.86 7.85 -28.84
CA ILE A 249 10.30 8.70 -27.71
C ILE A 249 10.13 10.19 -27.99
N ASP A 250 10.36 10.63 -29.22
CA ASP A 250 10.25 12.05 -29.60
C ASP A 250 8.80 12.52 -29.55
N GLU A 251 7.85 11.70 -30.01
CA GLU A 251 6.42 11.96 -29.84
C GLU A 251 6.06 12.01 -28.36
N ARG A 252 6.46 10.98 -27.60
CA ARG A 252 6.17 10.86 -26.16
C ARG A 252 6.74 11.99 -25.30
N ALA A 253 7.82 12.63 -25.75
CA ALA A 253 8.45 13.75 -25.06
C ALA A 253 7.83 15.12 -25.40
N GLN A 254 7.03 15.24 -26.47
CA GLN A 254 6.44 16.54 -26.87
C GLN A 254 5.70 17.30 -25.75
N PRO A 255 4.91 16.65 -24.87
CA PRO A 255 4.19 17.34 -23.80
C PRO A 255 5.10 18.10 -22.83
N LEU A 256 6.36 17.69 -22.67
CA LEU A 256 7.34 18.35 -21.80
C LEU A 256 7.64 19.79 -22.25
N SER A 257 7.49 20.09 -23.53
CA SER A 257 7.66 21.46 -24.05
C SER A 257 6.59 22.43 -23.55
N CYS A 258 5.49 21.93 -22.97
CA CYS A 258 4.45 22.72 -22.31
C CYS A 258 4.83 23.15 -20.88
N LYS A 259 6.04 22.78 -20.40
CA LYS A 259 6.55 23.06 -19.05
C LYS A 259 5.54 22.68 -17.96
N PRO A 260 5.17 21.39 -17.89
CA PRO A 260 4.28 20.91 -16.84
C PRO A 260 5.01 20.92 -15.49
N GLU A 261 4.25 20.90 -14.39
CA GLU A 261 4.84 20.81 -13.05
C GLU A 261 5.35 19.38 -12.77
N MET A 262 4.63 18.38 -13.27
CA MET A 262 5.03 16.98 -13.21
C MET A 262 4.89 16.31 -14.58
N ALA A 263 5.63 15.22 -14.76
CA ALA A 263 5.43 14.31 -15.87
C ALA A 263 5.71 12.88 -15.42
N THR A 264 5.04 11.91 -16.06
CA THR A 264 5.34 10.50 -15.76
C THR A 264 6.66 10.07 -16.40
N LEU A 265 7.31 9.08 -15.81
CA LEU A 265 8.49 8.40 -16.35
C LEU A 265 8.31 6.90 -16.13
N ASN A 266 8.03 6.17 -17.21
CA ASN A 266 7.90 4.72 -17.17
C ASN A 266 9.27 4.07 -16.97
N CYS A 267 9.40 3.29 -15.90
CA CYS A 267 10.70 2.80 -15.42
C CYS A 267 11.10 1.42 -15.98
N GLY A 268 10.43 0.94 -17.03
CA GLY A 268 10.81 -0.26 -17.75
C GLY A 268 9.79 -0.73 -18.78
N SER A 269 10.22 -1.71 -19.58
CA SER A 269 9.37 -2.37 -20.58
C SER A 269 8.60 -3.54 -19.97
N LEU A 270 7.40 -3.79 -20.47
CA LEU A 270 6.61 -4.97 -20.13
C LEU A 270 5.66 -5.35 -21.27
N ASN A 271 5.16 -6.59 -21.22
CA ASN A 271 3.97 -6.92 -21.99
C ASN A 271 2.79 -6.09 -21.45
N PHE A 272 1.94 -5.59 -22.34
CA PHE A 272 0.79 -4.76 -22.01
C PHE A 272 -0.39 -5.23 -22.84
N GLY A 273 -1.20 -6.13 -22.27
CA GLY A 273 -2.19 -6.88 -23.05
C GLY A 273 -1.51 -7.80 -24.05
N ASP A 274 -1.93 -7.72 -25.32
CA ASP A 274 -1.35 -8.49 -26.42
C ASP A 274 -0.12 -7.83 -27.05
N GLU A 275 0.22 -6.60 -26.62
CA GLU A 275 1.34 -5.81 -27.15
C GLU A 275 2.49 -5.68 -26.13
N VAL A 276 3.53 -4.94 -26.49
CA VAL A 276 4.66 -4.63 -25.61
C VAL A 276 4.77 -3.12 -25.45
N PHE A 277 4.70 -2.64 -24.21
CA PHE A 277 4.98 -1.25 -23.90
C PHE A 277 6.48 -1.07 -23.66
N VAL A 278 7.17 -0.52 -24.67
CA VAL A 278 8.63 -0.44 -24.70
C VAL A 278 9.14 0.83 -24.02
N ASN A 279 10.00 0.65 -23.02
CA ASN A 279 10.80 1.69 -22.38
C ASN A 279 12.20 1.12 -22.12
N THR A 280 13.06 1.16 -23.13
CA THR A 280 14.43 0.67 -22.98
C THR A 280 15.22 1.58 -22.03
N ARG A 281 16.23 1.04 -21.34
CA ARG A 281 17.10 1.85 -20.45
C ARG A 281 17.67 3.11 -21.10
N PRO A 282 18.15 3.10 -22.37
CA PRO A 282 18.58 4.32 -23.06
C PRO A 282 17.45 5.35 -23.20
N GLU A 283 16.24 4.91 -23.58
CA GLU A 283 15.07 5.78 -23.71
C GLU A 283 14.63 6.37 -22.37
N ILE A 284 14.63 5.58 -21.30
CA ILE A 284 14.31 6.06 -19.94
C ILE A 284 15.28 7.17 -19.53
N LYS A 285 16.59 6.99 -19.78
CA LYS A 285 17.62 7.99 -19.47
C LYS A 285 17.48 9.24 -20.33
N ASP A 286 17.14 9.10 -21.61
CA ASP A 286 16.92 10.25 -22.49
C ASP A 286 15.70 11.06 -22.03
N LEU A 287 14.59 10.37 -21.74
CA LEU A 287 13.36 10.99 -21.29
C LEU A 287 13.52 11.65 -19.91
N ALA A 288 14.25 11.03 -18.98
CA ALA A 288 14.60 11.62 -17.69
C ALA A 288 15.35 12.95 -17.85
N LYS A 289 16.32 13.03 -18.77
CA LYS A 289 17.04 14.28 -19.07
C LYS A 289 16.14 15.34 -19.68
N ARG A 290 15.24 14.95 -20.61
CA ARG A 290 14.27 15.88 -21.20
C ARG A 290 13.29 16.41 -20.16
N LEU A 291 12.87 15.55 -19.23
CA LEU A 291 12.00 15.90 -18.11
C LEU A 291 12.71 16.92 -17.19
N GLU A 292 13.96 16.67 -16.81
CA GLU A 292 14.76 17.62 -16.03
C GLU A 292 14.91 18.97 -16.76
N ALA A 293 15.23 18.95 -18.06
CA ALA A 293 15.37 20.16 -18.87
C ALA A 293 14.07 20.98 -18.98
N SER A 294 12.90 20.32 -18.86
CA SER A 294 11.60 21.00 -18.84
C SER A 294 11.28 21.67 -17.50
N GLY A 295 11.99 21.30 -16.43
CA GLY A 295 11.73 21.74 -15.06
C GLY A 295 10.66 20.94 -14.31
N ALA A 296 10.09 19.90 -14.94
CA ALA A 296 9.10 19.03 -14.31
C ALA A 296 9.73 18.10 -13.26
N VAL A 297 8.90 17.61 -12.33
CA VAL A 297 9.27 16.50 -11.43
C VAL A 297 8.69 15.19 -11.94
N ALA A 298 9.49 14.12 -11.89
CA ALA A 298 9.10 12.81 -12.39
C ALA A 298 8.20 12.08 -11.38
N GLU A 299 7.07 11.55 -11.85
CA GLU A 299 6.39 10.43 -11.23
C GLU A 299 6.88 9.12 -11.86
N LEU A 300 7.42 8.23 -11.02
CA LEU A 300 8.13 7.03 -11.43
C LEU A 300 7.15 5.87 -11.56
N GLU A 301 6.65 5.65 -12.78
CA GLU A 301 5.65 4.63 -13.10
C GLU A 301 6.28 3.23 -13.08
N CYS A 302 5.85 2.42 -12.12
CA CYS A 302 6.41 1.11 -11.80
C CYS A 302 5.33 0.02 -11.88
N TYR A 303 5.34 -0.72 -12.99
CA TYR A 303 4.47 -1.88 -13.22
C TYR A 303 5.01 -3.20 -12.65
N GLU A 304 6.27 -3.21 -12.17
CA GLU A 304 6.97 -4.39 -11.67
C GLU A 304 7.98 -4.00 -10.59
N VAL A 305 8.39 -4.96 -9.77
CA VAL A 305 9.44 -4.77 -8.76
C VAL A 305 10.74 -4.26 -9.39
N GLY A 306 11.13 -4.84 -10.54
CA GLY A 306 12.34 -4.42 -11.25
C GLY A 306 12.32 -2.97 -11.73
N HIS A 307 11.12 -2.38 -11.91
CA HIS A 307 10.98 -0.97 -12.27
C HIS A 307 11.28 -0.05 -11.06
N VAL A 308 10.93 -0.47 -9.85
CA VAL A 308 11.31 0.23 -8.62
C VAL A 308 12.83 0.22 -8.46
N GLU A 309 13.47 -0.93 -8.65
CA GLU A 309 14.93 -1.08 -8.61
C GLU A 309 15.63 -0.22 -9.69
N GLU A 310 15.10 -0.18 -10.91
CA GLU A 310 15.63 0.68 -11.98
C GLU A 310 15.54 2.16 -11.58
N ALA A 311 14.39 2.60 -11.08
CA ALA A 311 14.19 3.98 -10.65
C ALA A 311 15.13 4.39 -9.51
N LEU A 312 15.36 3.50 -8.54
CA LEU A 312 16.34 3.70 -7.47
C LEU A 312 17.76 3.80 -8.02
N ALA A 313 18.14 2.91 -8.93
CA ALA A 313 19.47 2.93 -9.56
C ALA A 313 19.70 4.19 -10.42
N LEU A 314 18.66 4.71 -11.07
CA LEU A 314 18.72 5.98 -11.81
C LEU A 314 18.85 7.18 -10.87
N ALA A 315 18.14 7.17 -9.73
CA ALA A 315 18.24 8.21 -8.72
C ALA A 315 19.63 8.24 -8.05
N GLU A 316 20.19 7.07 -7.73
CA GLU A 316 21.56 6.95 -7.17
C GLU A 316 22.62 7.53 -8.12
N LYS A 317 22.44 7.34 -9.42
CA LYS A 317 23.33 7.89 -10.47
C LYS A 317 23.07 9.36 -10.79
N GLY A 318 22.13 10.01 -10.12
CA GLY A 318 21.74 11.40 -10.36
C GLY A 318 21.04 11.62 -11.70
N VAL A 319 20.51 10.58 -12.35
CA VAL A 319 19.74 10.70 -13.61
C VAL A 319 18.31 11.15 -13.31
N VAL A 320 17.75 10.75 -12.17
CA VAL A 320 16.46 11.20 -11.66
C VAL A 320 16.70 12.03 -10.40
N ALA A 321 16.22 13.27 -10.42
CA ALA A 321 16.35 14.18 -9.28
C ALA A 321 15.34 13.85 -8.16
N LYS A 322 15.74 14.09 -6.91
CA LYS A 322 14.83 14.07 -5.74
C LYS A 322 13.93 15.34 -5.73
N PRO A 323 12.75 15.32 -5.10
CA PRO A 323 12.14 14.20 -4.36
C PRO A 323 11.67 13.08 -5.30
N LEU A 324 11.68 11.83 -4.81
CA LEU A 324 11.20 10.68 -5.57
C LEU A 324 9.74 10.40 -5.24
N HIS A 325 8.90 10.31 -6.27
CA HIS A 325 7.51 9.88 -6.17
C HIS A 325 7.29 8.66 -7.04
N PHE A 326 6.91 7.53 -6.44
CA PHE A 326 6.70 6.26 -7.13
C PHE A 326 5.21 6.02 -7.37
N GLN A 327 4.82 5.63 -8.58
CA GLN A 327 3.46 5.22 -8.90
C GLN A 327 3.44 3.73 -9.21
N PHE A 328 2.85 2.93 -8.32
CA PHE A 328 2.67 1.50 -8.56
C PHE A 328 1.45 1.32 -9.44
N VAL A 329 1.62 0.71 -10.62
CA VAL A 329 0.52 0.46 -11.56
C VAL A 329 0.24 -1.03 -11.62
N LEU A 330 -0.90 -1.44 -11.07
CA LEU A 330 -1.19 -2.83 -10.75
C LEU A 330 -2.30 -3.41 -11.64
N GLY A 331 -2.19 -4.70 -11.94
CA GLY A 331 -3.26 -5.46 -12.59
C GLY A 331 -3.39 -5.24 -14.10
N VAL A 332 -2.41 -4.57 -14.72
CA VAL A 332 -2.22 -4.59 -16.18
C VAL A 332 -1.89 -6.04 -16.61
N PRO A 333 -2.57 -6.61 -17.62
CA PRO A 333 -2.17 -7.90 -18.17
C PRO A 333 -0.74 -7.84 -18.72
N GLY A 334 0.19 -8.55 -18.08
CA GLY A 334 1.63 -8.53 -18.40
C GLY A 334 2.52 -7.80 -17.41
N GLY A 335 1.94 -7.09 -16.44
CA GLY A 335 2.64 -6.52 -15.28
C GLY A 335 2.26 -7.17 -13.96
N ILE A 336 2.66 -6.55 -12.85
CA ILE A 336 2.48 -7.10 -11.51
C ILE A 336 1.00 -7.19 -11.13
N GLY A 337 0.62 -8.30 -10.51
CA GLY A 337 -0.75 -8.53 -10.08
C GLY A 337 -1.23 -7.56 -9.00
N ALA A 338 -2.49 -7.14 -9.07
CA ALA A 338 -3.15 -6.35 -8.03
C ALA A 338 -3.53 -7.21 -6.81
N ARG A 339 -2.58 -7.39 -5.90
CA ARG A 339 -2.71 -8.17 -4.66
C ARG A 339 -2.08 -7.41 -3.49
N GLU A 340 -2.60 -7.63 -2.29
CA GLU A 340 -2.12 -6.92 -1.10
C GLU A 340 -0.64 -7.18 -0.81
N GLU A 341 -0.20 -8.43 -0.96
CA GLU A 341 1.18 -8.84 -0.71
C GLU A 341 2.15 -8.09 -1.62
N ASN A 342 1.76 -7.86 -2.88
CA ASN A 342 2.57 -7.13 -3.86
C ASN A 342 2.68 -5.65 -3.49
N VAL A 343 1.58 -5.00 -3.08
CA VAL A 343 1.61 -3.60 -2.64
C VAL A 343 2.49 -3.43 -1.42
N ARG A 344 2.35 -4.30 -0.41
CA ARG A 344 3.17 -4.28 0.80
C ARG A 344 4.64 -4.48 0.48
N PHE A 345 4.95 -5.41 -0.41
CA PHE A 345 6.31 -5.67 -0.85
C PHE A 345 6.92 -4.45 -1.55
N MET A 346 6.25 -3.89 -2.56
CA MET A 346 6.75 -2.70 -3.28
C MET A 346 6.87 -1.48 -2.36
N ALA A 347 5.91 -1.25 -1.46
CA ALA A 347 5.97 -0.17 -0.48
C ALA A 347 7.16 -0.32 0.48
N GLY A 348 7.53 -1.56 0.83
CA GLY A 348 8.70 -1.86 1.66
C GLY A 348 10.05 -1.49 1.02
N LEU A 349 10.09 -1.36 -0.32
CA LEU A 349 11.28 -0.95 -1.06
C LEU A 349 11.49 0.56 -1.10
N ILE A 350 10.48 1.36 -0.73
CA ILE A 350 10.53 2.81 -0.90
C ILE A 350 11.42 3.47 0.17
N PRO A 351 12.49 4.20 -0.23
CA PRO A 351 13.45 4.77 0.71
C PRO A 351 12.82 5.90 1.54
N PRO A 352 13.39 6.23 2.72
CA PRO A 352 12.91 7.37 3.49
C PRO A 352 12.99 8.67 2.68
N GLY A 353 11.99 9.54 2.84
CA GLY A 353 11.91 10.80 2.09
C GLY A 353 11.38 10.67 0.65
N ALA A 354 11.15 9.46 0.16
CA ALA A 354 10.36 9.23 -1.04
C ALA A 354 8.88 9.00 -0.69
N THR A 355 8.01 9.26 -1.65
CA THR A 355 6.56 9.02 -1.52
C THR A 355 6.12 8.01 -2.58
N TRP A 356 4.96 7.38 -2.38
CA TRP A 356 4.43 6.41 -3.32
C TRP A 356 2.90 6.45 -3.42
N ALA A 357 2.38 6.07 -4.57
CA ALA A 357 0.96 6.02 -4.91
C ALA A 357 0.60 4.66 -5.54
N VAL A 358 -0.69 4.32 -5.58
CA VAL A 358 -1.21 3.15 -6.30
C VAL A 358 -2.28 3.55 -7.31
N ALA A 359 -2.16 3.00 -8.51
CA ALA A 359 -3.15 2.93 -9.57
C ALA A 359 -3.41 1.45 -9.85
N ALA A 360 -4.66 1.06 -10.05
CA ALA A 360 -4.97 -0.35 -10.31
C ALA A 360 -6.10 -0.48 -11.32
N VAL A 361 -5.90 -1.37 -12.29
CA VAL A 361 -6.77 -1.47 -13.47
C VAL A 361 -8.13 -2.11 -13.13
N GLY A 362 -9.19 -1.49 -13.64
CA GLY A 362 -10.56 -1.97 -13.61
C GLY A 362 -11.08 -2.23 -12.20
N ARG A 363 -11.55 -3.47 -11.97
CA ARG A 363 -12.13 -3.90 -10.68
C ARG A 363 -11.18 -3.76 -9.49
N PHE A 364 -9.88 -3.64 -9.74
CA PHE A 364 -8.87 -3.54 -8.69
C PHE A 364 -8.66 -2.10 -8.20
N GLN A 365 -9.15 -1.08 -8.92
CA GLN A 365 -8.95 0.33 -8.56
C GLN A 365 -9.34 0.60 -7.10
N GLN A 366 -10.57 0.24 -6.71
CA GLN A 366 -11.05 0.49 -5.36
C GLN A 366 -10.23 -0.24 -4.29
N PRO A 367 -10.16 -1.59 -4.26
CA PRO A 367 -9.49 -2.29 -3.16
C PRO A 367 -8.01 -1.93 -3.02
N MET A 368 -7.30 -1.66 -4.13
CA MET A 368 -5.86 -1.36 -4.07
C MET A 368 -5.57 0.10 -3.68
N THR A 369 -6.38 1.06 -4.12
CA THR A 369 -6.24 2.46 -3.67
C THR A 369 -6.59 2.61 -2.19
N GLU A 370 -7.64 1.93 -1.73
CA GLU A 370 -8.00 1.88 -0.30
C GLU A 370 -6.90 1.26 0.56
N LEU A 371 -6.28 0.17 0.07
CA LEU A 371 -5.11 -0.44 0.72
C LEU A 371 -3.93 0.52 0.78
N ALA A 372 -3.58 1.19 -0.33
CA ALA A 372 -2.51 2.16 -0.37
C ALA A 372 -2.72 3.26 0.68
N MET A 373 -3.95 3.75 0.82
CA MET A 373 -4.28 4.74 1.84
C MET A 373 -4.12 4.22 3.27
N ARG A 374 -4.46 2.95 3.55
CA ARG A 374 -4.21 2.32 4.86
C ARG A 374 -2.71 2.09 5.13
N LEU A 375 -1.91 1.92 4.09
CA LEU A 375 -0.45 1.73 4.23
C LEU A 375 0.34 3.05 4.24
N GLY A 376 -0.35 4.19 4.27
CA GLY A 376 0.27 5.51 4.27
C GLY A 376 0.64 6.07 2.89
N GLY A 377 0.44 5.29 1.82
CA GLY A 377 0.63 5.72 0.42
C GLY A 377 -0.46 6.65 -0.10
N HIS A 378 -0.31 7.09 -1.34
CA HIS A 378 -1.23 7.94 -2.08
C HIS A 378 -2.07 7.11 -3.08
N ALA A 379 -3.04 7.73 -3.74
CA ALA A 379 -3.96 6.98 -4.61
C ALA A 379 -4.25 7.72 -5.91
N ARG A 380 -4.28 6.96 -7.00
CA ARG A 380 -4.71 7.39 -8.32
C ARG A 380 -6.00 6.66 -8.71
N VAL A 381 -6.98 7.41 -9.21
CA VAL A 381 -8.28 6.89 -9.69
C VAL A 381 -8.67 7.63 -10.96
N GLY A 382 -9.53 7.05 -11.78
CA GLY A 382 -10.13 7.76 -12.91
C GLY A 382 -10.49 6.84 -14.06
N LEU A 383 -11.12 7.41 -15.09
CA LEU A 383 -11.62 6.66 -16.25
C LEU A 383 -10.51 5.99 -17.07
N GLU A 384 -9.27 6.50 -16.99
CA GLU A 384 -8.11 5.83 -17.60
C GLU A 384 -7.91 4.43 -17.02
N ASP A 385 -8.00 4.30 -15.71
CA ASP A 385 -7.70 3.06 -15.00
C ASP A 385 -8.97 2.20 -14.85
N ASN A 386 -10.14 2.80 -14.67
CA ASN A 386 -11.41 2.10 -14.45
C ASN A 386 -12.63 2.94 -14.83
N ILE A 387 -13.49 2.40 -15.70
CA ILE A 387 -14.72 3.07 -16.16
C ILE A 387 -15.95 2.79 -15.28
N TYR A 388 -15.85 1.94 -14.25
CA TYR A 388 -16.99 1.49 -13.45
C TYR A 388 -17.01 2.12 -12.05
N LEU A 389 -18.13 2.73 -11.67
CA LEU A 389 -18.37 3.15 -10.29
C LEU A 389 -18.60 1.92 -9.39
N SER A 390 -19.42 0.99 -9.86
CA SER A 390 -19.61 -0.33 -9.24
C SER A 390 -19.75 -1.39 -10.32
N LYS A 391 -19.76 -2.67 -9.95
CA LYS A 391 -19.90 -3.76 -10.92
C LYS A 391 -21.13 -3.54 -11.82
N GLY A 392 -20.88 -3.36 -13.12
CA GLY A 392 -21.92 -3.13 -14.13
C GLY A 392 -22.49 -1.70 -14.19
N VAL A 393 -22.02 -0.77 -13.37
CA VAL A 393 -22.46 0.64 -13.37
C VAL A 393 -21.30 1.50 -13.81
N LEU A 394 -21.41 2.11 -14.99
CA LEU A 394 -20.43 3.06 -15.50
C LEU A 394 -20.34 4.28 -14.60
N SER A 395 -19.14 4.83 -14.47
CA SER A 395 -18.92 6.11 -13.78
C SER A 395 -19.19 7.27 -14.73
N GLU A 396 -19.98 8.25 -14.28
CA GLU A 396 -20.30 9.48 -15.01
C GLU A 396 -19.15 10.49 -14.93
N GLY A 397 -18.05 10.16 -15.62
CA GLY A 397 -16.77 10.83 -15.49
C GLY A 397 -15.87 10.15 -14.45
N SER A 398 -14.71 10.76 -14.19
CA SER A 398 -13.78 10.39 -13.13
C SER A 398 -14.19 10.96 -11.76
N ALA A 399 -14.93 12.07 -11.72
CA ALA A 399 -15.31 12.75 -10.48
C ALA A 399 -16.05 11.85 -9.45
N PRO A 400 -17.00 10.95 -9.84
CA PRO A 400 -17.60 10.02 -8.88
C PRO A 400 -16.59 9.05 -8.25
N LEU A 401 -15.58 8.60 -9.01
CA LEU A 401 -14.51 7.73 -8.51
C LEU A 401 -13.65 8.46 -7.49
N VAL A 402 -13.32 9.73 -7.77
CA VAL A 402 -12.60 10.63 -6.86
C VAL A 402 -13.40 10.85 -5.58
N ALA A 403 -14.68 11.19 -5.69
CA ALA A 403 -15.53 11.47 -4.53
C ALA A 403 -15.59 10.27 -3.57
N ARG A 404 -15.68 9.05 -4.11
CA ARG A 404 -15.58 7.81 -3.33
C ARG A 404 -14.22 7.67 -2.65
N ALA A 405 -13.12 7.86 -3.38
CA ALA A 405 -11.77 7.76 -2.83
C ALA A 405 -11.54 8.78 -1.70
N ALA A 406 -11.98 10.03 -1.90
CA ALA A 406 -11.90 11.10 -0.90
C ALA A 406 -12.77 10.82 0.34
N ALA A 407 -13.97 10.26 0.16
CA ALA A 407 -14.82 9.84 1.27
C ALA A 407 -14.18 8.71 2.07
N TYR A 408 -13.59 7.72 1.39
CA TYR A 408 -12.88 6.64 2.05
C TYR A 408 -11.65 7.14 2.83
N ALA A 409 -10.82 8.01 2.23
CA ALA A 409 -9.70 8.64 2.91
C ALA A 409 -10.13 9.28 4.24
N ARG A 410 -11.20 10.09 4.20
CA ARG A 410 -11.76 10.74 5.40
C ARG A 410 -12.26 9.72 6.42
N SER A 411 -12.88 8.62 5.98
CA SER A 411 -13.40 7.57 6.87
C SER A 411 -12.31 6.85 7.67
N ILE A 412 -11.08 6.79 7.15
CA ILE A 412 -9.92 6.20 7.85
C ILE A 412 -9.02 7.25 8.51
N GLY A 413 -9.51 8.48 8.69
CA GLY A 413 -8.79 9.56 9.36
C GLY A 413 -7.70 10.23 8.53
N ARG A 414 -7.71 10.09 7.20
CA ARG A 414 -6.80 10.80 6.28
C ARG A 414 -7.52 11.92 5.54
N THR A 415 -6.80 13.02 5.31
CA THR A 415 -7.32 14.23 4.68
C THR A 415 -6.76 14.35 3.26
N PRO A 416 -7.60 14.31 2.21
CA PRO A 416 -7.18 14.68 0.87
C PRO A 416 -6.59 16.09 0.87
N VAL A 417 -5.38 16.25 0.34
CA VAL A 417 -4.68 17.54 0.37
C VAL A 417 -5.10 18.47 -0.76
N GLU A 418 -4.96 19.76 -0.51
CA GLU A 418 -5.11 20.80 -1.53
C GLU A 418 -3.89 20.81 -2.48
N PRO A 419 -4.03 21.28 -3.75
CA PRO A 419 -2.94 21.35 -4.71
C PRO A 419 -1.71 22.09 -4.22
N SER A 420 -1.87 23.18 -3.46
CA SER A 420 -0.76 23.91 -2.86
C SER A 420 0.08 23.05 -1.91
N ARG A 421 -0.57 22.19 -1.11
CA ARG A 421 0.09 21.24 -0.21
C ARG A 421 0.71 20.09 -0.98
N ALA A 422 0.04 19.56 -2.01
CA ALA A 422 0.63 18.56 -2.90
C ALA A 422 1.90 19.09 -3.58
N ARG A 423 1.94 20.36 -4.00
CA ARG A 423 3.15 20.97 -4.57
C ARG A 423 4.31 21.00 -3.57
N ALA A 424 4.03 21.31 -2.31
CA ALA A 424 5.03 21.28 -1.26
C ALA A 424 5.58 19.86 -1.02
N MET A 425 4.73 18.84 -1.13
CA MET A 425 5.11 17.44 -0.93
C MET A 425 5.86 16.85 -2.13
N LEU A 426 5.44 17.16 -3.35
CA LEU A 426 5.90 16.51 -4.58
C LEU A 426 6.97 17.29 -5.32
N LEU A 427 7.00 18.62 -5.23
CA LEU A 427 7.85 19.46 -6.10
C LEU A 427 9.03 20.11 -5.37
N GLN A 428 8.98 20.24 -4.05
CA GLN A 428 10.06 20.88 -3.31
C GLN A 428 11.29 19.96 -3.26
N LYS A 429 12.34 20.39 -3.96
CA LYS A 429 13.68 19.81 -3.83
C LYS A 429 14.16 20.06 -2.40
N ALA A 430 14.54 19.00 -1.68
CA ALA A 430 15.17 19.16 -0.38
C ALA A 430 16.39 20.11 -0.54
N ASN A 431 16.50 21.12 0.32
CA ASN A 431 17.70 21.94 0.37
C ASN A 431 18.88 21.01 0.66
N ALA A 432 19.86 21.01 -0.25
CA ALA A 432 21.05 20.16 -0.20
C ALA A 432 21.90 20.42 1.06
#